data_AF-A0A8X7BFU5-F1
#
_entry.id   AF-A0A8X7BFU5-F1
#
_cell.length_a   1.000
_cell.length_b   1.000
_cell.length_c   1.000
_cell.angle_alpha   90.00
_cell.angle_beta   90.00
_cell.angle_gamma   90.00
#
_symmetry.space_group_name_H-M   'P 1'
#
loop_
_entity.id
_entity.type
_entity.pdbx_description
1 polymer ?
#
loop_
_entity_poly.entity_id
_entity_poly.type
_entity_poly.pdbx_seq_one_letter_code
_entity_poly.pdbx_strand_id
1 'polypeptide(L)'
;MPGKRVRRHISQLSEFERGLIIGMKTAGWSTRRVAGQVYRSEYAVRNCWEQWTREGTHARKTRSGATRKITRREDRGIVRQVFVNPTVTR
;
A
#
# COMPACT_ATOMS: atom_id res chain seq x y z
N MET A 1 14.98 -0.53 26.93
CA MET A 1 13.88 -1.41 26.46
C MET A 1 13.34 -0.85 25.15
N PRO A 2 13.22 -1.62 24.05
CA PRO A 2 12.63 -1.09 22.82
C PRO A 2 11.12 -0.96 23.00
N GLY A 3 10.60 0.27 22.98
CA GLY A 3 9.18 0.55 23.14
C GLY A 3 8.36 -0.19 22.08
N LYS A 4 7.37 -0.96 22.52
CA LYS A 4 6.43 -1.65 21.63
C LYS A 4 5.67 -0.59 20.82
N ARG A 5 6.00 -0.41 19.54
CA ARG A 5 5.20 0.44 18.64
C ARG A 5 3.83 -0.21 18.49
N VAL A 6 2.83 0.34 19.19
CA VAL A 6 1.43 -0.03 18.98
C VAL A 6 1.09 0.33 17.54
N ARG A 7 0.99 -0.69 16.68
CA ARG A 7 0.55 -0.53 15.29
C ARG A 7 -0.93 -0.14 15.35
N ARG A 8 -1.22 1.15 15.41
CA ARG A 8 -2.59 1.64 15.23
C ARG A 8 -3.07 1.14 13.87
N HIS A 9 -4.27 0.55 13.83
CA HIS A 9 -4.91 0.16 12.59
C HIS A 9 -5.30 1.43 11.84
N ILE A 10 -4.39 1.95 11.02
CA ILE A 10 -4.62 3.12 10.18
C ILE A 10 -5.47 2.64 9.00
N SER A 11 -6.77 2.94 9.06
CA SER A 11 -7.66 2.74 7.92
C SER A 11 -7.09 3.46 6.70
N GLN A 12 -6.89 2.72 5.61
CA GLN A 12 -6.34 3.28 4.38
C GLN A 12 -7.34 4.23 3.75
N LEU A 13 -6.85 5.33 3.15
CA LEU A 13 -7.65 6.21 2.32
C LEU A 13 -8.18 5.44 1.11
N SER A 14 -9.49 5.48 0.90
CA SER A 14 -10.12 4.98 -0.32
C SER A 14 -9.69 5.82 -1.52
N GLU A 15 -9.85 5.27 -2.72
CA GLU A 15 -9.54 5.99 -3.97
C GLU A 15 -10.40 7.26 -4.10
N PHE A 16 -11.68 7.16 -3.72
CA PHE A 16 -12.60 8.29 -3.69
C PHE A 16 -12.14 9.39 -2.73
N GLU A 17 -11.74 9.04 -1.50
CA GLU A 17 -11.22 10.01 -0.53
C GLU A 17 -9.96 10.72 -1.04
N ARG A 18 -9.07 9.99 -1.72
CA ARG A 18 -7.86 10.58 -2.35
C ARG A 18 -8.25 11.59 -3.43
N GLY A 19 -9.22 11.25 -4.27
CA GLY A 19 -9.75 12.16 -5.29
C GLY A 19 -10.34 13.44 -4.68
N LEU A 20 -11.14 13.31 -3.62
CA LEU A 20 -11.69 14.44 -2.87
C LEU A 20 -10.60 15.33 -2.28
N ILE A 21 -9.59 14.72 -1.64
CA ILE A 21 -8.44 15.44 -1.07
C ILE A 21 -7.74 16.25 -2.15
N ILE A 22 -7.42 15.64 -3.29
CA ILE A 22 -6.70 16.29 -4.40
C ILE A 22 -7.53 17.42 -4.98
N GLY A 23 -8.83 17.20 -5.22
CA GLY A 23 -9.73 18.24 -5.74
C GLY A 23 -9.79 19.47 -4.83
N MET A 24 -10.04 19.26 -3.53
CA MET A 24 -10.09 20.38 -2.57
C MET A 24 -8.74 21.08 -2.39
N LYS A 25 -7.64 20.32 -2.35
CA LYS A 25 -6.29 20.90 -2.24
C LYS A 25 -5.91 21.72 -3.48
N THR A 26 -6.30 21.26 -4.67
CA THR A 26 -6.12 22.00 -5.93
C THR A 26 -6.94 23.28 -5.93
N ALA A 27 -8.14 23.26 -5.35
CA ALA A 27 -8.99 24.44 -5.14
C ALA A 27 -8.48 25.39 -4.04
N GLY A 28 -7.26 25.19 -3.51
CA GLY A 28 -6.64 26.08 -2.52
C GLY A 28 -7.09 25.90 -1.08
N TRP A 29 -7.83 24.82 -0.76
CA TRP A 29 -8.31 24.61 0.60
C TRP A 29 -7.17 24.30 1.57
N SER A 30 -7.32 24.77 2.82
CA SER A 30 -6.38 24.47 3.89
C SER A 30 -6.45 22.99 4.29
N THR A 31 -5.31 22.41 4.69
CA THR A 31 -5.22 20.99 5.07
C THR A 31 -6.20 20.64 6.19
N ARG A 32 -6.36 21.53 7.18
CA ARG A 32 -7.31 21.37 8.28
C ARG A 32 -8.76 21.33 7.81
N ARG A 33 -9.14 22.21 6.88
CA ARG A 33 -10.51 22.22 6.31
C ARG A 33 -10.79 20.93 5.54
N VAL A 34 -9.84 20.50 4.72
CA VAL A 34 -9.94 19.25 3.97
C VAL A 34 -10.07 18.06 4.93
N ALA A 35 -9.21 17.98 5.96
CA ALA A 35 -9.25 16.91 6.96
C ALA A 35 -10.61 16.80 7.66
N GLY A 36 -11.22 17.93 8.00
CA GLY A 36 -12.58 17.99 8.53
C GLY A 36 -13.62 17.47 7.54
N GLN A 37 -13.50 17.81 6.25
CA GLN A 37 -14.45 17.40 5.21
C GLN A 37 -14.39 15.90 4.89
N VAL A 38 -13.20 15.30 4.85
CA VAL A 38 -13.04 13.84 4.60
C VAL A 38 -13.07 13.00 5.87
N TYR A 39 -13.20 13.60 7.07
CA TYR A 39 -13.14 12.90 8.36
C TYR A 39 -11.87 12.07 8.54
N ARG A 40 -10.72 12.62 8.10
CA ARG A 40 -9.40 11.99 8.18
C ARG A 40 -8.42 12.90 8.91
N SER A 41 -7.30 12.34 9.34
CA SER A 41 -6.26 13.15 10.00
C SER A 41 -5.60 14.11 9.01
N GLU A 42 -5.20 15.29 9.50
CA GLU A 42 -4.43 16.25 8.69
C GLU A 42 -3.14 15.63 8.13
N TYR A 43 -2.53 14.70 8.87
CA TYR A 43 -1.38 13.93 8.40
C TYR A 43 -1.71 13.08 7.17
N ALA A 44 -2.86 12.39 7.15
CA ALA A 44 -3.27 11.58 6.01
C ALA A 44 -3.52 12.47 4.77
N VAL A 45 -4.14 13.63 4.96
CA VAL A 45 -4.37 14.61 3.89
C VAL A 45 -3.04 15.14 3.34
N ARG A 46 -2.12 15.56 4.22
CA ARG A 46 -0.79 16.06 3.82
C ARG A 46 0.00 15.00 3.05
N ASN A 47 0.10 13.79 3.58
CA ASN A 47 0.84 12.72 2.94
C ASN A 47 0.23 12.30 1.59
N CYS A 48 -1.10 12.33 1.46
CA CYS A 48 -1.78 12.09 0.18
C CYS A 48 -1.46 13.17 -0.85
N TRP A 49 -1.49 14.45 -0.44
CA TRP A 49 -1.17 15.58 -1.31
C TRP A 49 0.30 15.54 -1.76
N GLU A 50 1.24 15.35 -0.83
CA GLU A 50 2.67 15.23 -1.13
C GLU A 50 2.98 14.05 -2.06
N GLN A 51 2.30 12.91 -1.87
CA GLN A 51 2.44 11.77 -2.77
C GLN A 51 1.96 12.14 -4.18
N TRP A 52 0.80 12.79 -4.29
CA TRP A 52 0.25 13.19 -5.58
C TRP A 52 1.10 14.24 -6.29
N THR A 53 1.61 15.26 -5.59
CA THR A 53 2.49 16.27 -6.20
C THR A 53 3.81 15.67 -6.68
N ARG A 54 4.29 14.61 -6.03
CA ARG A 54 5.52 13.91 -6.45
C ARG A 54 5.31 12.94 -7.62
N GLU A 55 4.20 12.20 -7.62
CA GLU A 55 3.99 11.07 -8.54
C GLU A 55 2.96 11.35 -9.64
N GLY A 56 2.22 12.46 -9.56
CA GLY A 56 1.13 12.83 -10.48
C GLY A 56 -0.08 11.89 -10.46
N THR A 57 -0.06 10.87 -9.61
CA THR A 57 -1.02 9.76 -9.62
C THR A 57 -1.65 9.61 -8.25
N HIS A 58 -2.99 9.53 -8.21
CA HIS A 58 -3.74 9.27 -6.98
C HIS A 58 -3.98 7.77 -6.75
N ALA A 59 -3.86 6.97 -7.81
CA ALA A 59 -3.91 5.53 -7.75
C ALA A 59 -2.77 4.97 -6.91
N ARG A 60 -3.07 3.91 -6.17
CA ARG A 60 -2.09 3.24 -5.34
C ARG A 60 -1.22 2.33 -6.19
N LYS A 61 0.10 2.42 -6.03
CA LYS A 61 1.02 1.39 -6.54
C LYS A 61 0.79 0.08 -5.78
N THR A 62 0.51 -0.99 -6.52
CA THR A 62 0.50 -2.35 -5.98
C THR A 62 1.82 -2.59 -5.27
N ARG A 63 1.78 -3.02 -4.00
CA ARG A 63 2.99 -3.40 -3.29
C ARG A 63 3.57 -4.62 -3.99
N SER A 64 4.89 -4.65 -4.19
CA SER A 64 5.60 -5.74 -4.88
C SER A 64 5.56 -7.10 -4.17
N GLY A 65 4.72 -7.27 -3.14
CA GLY A 65 4.68 -8.45 -2.29
C GLY A 65 5.94 -8.63 -1.46
N ALA A 66 5.97 -9.70 -0.68
CA ALA A 66 7.22 -10.20 -0.11
C ALA A 66 8.02 -10.91 -1.21
N THR A 67 9.34 -10.79 -1.18
CA THR A 67 10.22 -11.55 -2.07
C THR A 67 9.98 -13.04 -1.87
N ARG A 68 9.88 -13.80 -2.96
CA ARG A 68 9.75 -15.25 -2.87
C ARG A 68 10.99 -15.85 -2.21
N LYS A 69 10.78 -16.81 -1.31
CA LYS A 69 11.87 -17.57 -0.67
C LYS A 69 12.66 -18.42 -1.66
N ILE A 70 11.99 -18.86 -2.73
CA ILE A 70 12.57 -19.69 -3.79
C ILE A 70 12.62 -18.90 -5.10
N THR A 71 13.70 -19.12 -5.84
CA THR A 71 13.88 -18.60 -7.19
C THR A 71 12.99 -19.36 -8.17
N ARG A 72 12.75 -18.76 -9.35
CA ARG A 72 12.02 -19.45 -10.45
C ARG A 72 12.72 -20.72 -10.92
N ARG A 73 14.04 -20.86 -10.68
CA ARG A 73 14.79 -22.05 -11.10
C ARG A 73 14.54 -23.19 -10.12
N GLU A 74 14.62 -22.93 -8.82
CA GLU A 74 14.33 -23.91 -7.77
C GLU A 74 12.88 -24.38 -7.84
N ASP A 75 11.93 -23.46 -8.04
CA ASP A 75 10.51 -23.77 -8.21
C ASP A 75 10.27 -24.76 -9.36
N ARG A 76 10.91 -24.54 -10.52
CA ARG A 76 10.88 -25.49 -11.65
C ARG A 76 11.55 -26.83 -11.32
N GLY A 77 12.59 -26.82 -10.49
CA GLY A 77 13.24 -28.03 -10.00
C GLY A 77 12.30 -28.86 -9.14
N ILE A 78 11.60 -28.23 -8.19
CA ILE A 78 10.61 -28.87 -7.32
C ILE A 78 9.47 -29.47 -8.15
N VAL A 79 8.90 -28.70 -9.08
CA VAL A 79 7.82 -29.18 -9.96
C VAL A 79 8.29 -30.41 -10.75
N ARG A 80 9.48 -30.36 -11.37
CA ARG A 80 10.03 -31.50 -12.11
C ARG A 80 10.24 -32.72 -11.21
N GLN A 81 10.73 -32.53 -9.99
CA GLN A 81 10.98 -33.62 -9.06
C GLN A 81 9.69 -34.33 -8.67
N VAL A 82 8.60 -33.59 -8.43
CA VAL A 82 7.27 -34.16 -8.16
C VAL A 82 6.72 -34.90 -9.37
N PHE A 83 6.90 -34.37 -10.58
CA PHE A 83 6.47 -35.04 -11.81
C PHE A 83 7.24 -36.34 -12.08
N VAL A 84 8.55 -36.38 -11.82
CA VAL A 84 9.40 -37.55 -12.06
C VAL A 84 9.23 -38.60 -10.96
N ASN A 85 9.05 -38.19 -9.71
CA ASN A 85 8.90 -39.08 -8.56
C ASN A 85 7.71 -38.63 -7.69
N PRO A 86 6.47 -39.04 -8.03
CA PRO A 86 5.26 -38.61 -7.32
C PRO A 86 5.16 -39.14 -5.87
N THR A 87 6.02 -40.09 -5.46
CA THR A 87 6.07 -40.61 -4.10
C THR A 87 6.66 -39.63 -3.08
N VAL A 88 7.30 -38.54 -3.53
CA VAL A 88 7.91 -37.50 -2.66
C VAL A 88 6.87 -36.77 -1.80
N THR A 89 5.58 -36.91 -2.11
CA THR A 89 4.47 -36.30 -1.36
C THR A 89 3.68 -37.27 -0.45
N ARG A 90 4.13 -38.51 -0.24
CA ARG A 90 3.43 -39.50 0.62
C ARG A 90 4.13 -39.71 1.96
#